data_AF-A0A921N0A6-F1
#
_entry.id   AF-A0A921N0A6-F1
#
_cell.length_a   1.000
_cell.length_b   1.000
_cell.length_c   1.000
_cell.angle_alpha   90.00
_cell.angle_beta   90.00
_cell.angle_gamma   90.00
#
_symmetry.space_group_name_H-M   'P 1'
#
loop_
_entity.id
_entity.type
_entity.pdbx_description
1 polymer ?
#
loop_
_entity_poly.entity_id
_entity_poly.type
_entity_poly.pdbx_seq_one_letter_code
_entity_poly.pdbx_strand_id
1 'polypeptide(L)'
;MSLKKIDFSDGIRAEEIQNNFEDLQAQIDRERKSVGGAGIASGLEITPIVTQNEFAIEVSKASIIGKDGQEIYIDKQKINIELPKLAKEVEYLTSNASNQIKLRHTPYSLNRRMTVETHGMFTPQYSGIDIKYRDSIAQDDYIRVRAINGNTVSLTGLTRRDLVVTYHYTGKRIDTVYIDKNDKLKVISSTTSPTPSVMMPNDYKYLIAFIEIDGAYTDEEGRTYANIVMRKDLRDVRNIYTDLNGDLWLCGIPFKDLQII
;
A
#
# COMPACT_ATOMS: atom_id res chain seq x y z
N MET A 1 -6.38 9.69 -27.75
CA MET A 1 -5.80 9.45 -29.08
C MET A 1 -4.49 10.22 -29.12
N SER A 2 -3.34 9.56 -29.30
CA SER A 2 -2.09 10.28 -29.54
C SER A 2 -2.19 10.93 -30.91
N LEU A 3 -2.09 12.26 -30.98
CA LEU A 3 -1.93 12.97 -32.25
C LEU A 3 -0.66 12.40 -32.91
N LYS A 4 -0.81 11.82 -34.11
CA LYS A 4 0.36 11.42 -34.90
C LYS A 4 1.04 12.71 -35.34
N LYS A 5 2.29 12.93 -34.93
CA LYS A 5 3.14 13.97 -35.53
C LYS A 5 3.28 13.61 -37.02
N ILE A 6 2.60 14.37 -37.87
CA ILE A 6 2.82 14.33 -39.31
C ILE A 6 3.93 15.35 -39.55
N ASP A 7 5.09 14.87 -39.97
CA ASP A 7 6.22 15.71 -40.32
C ASP A 7 6.03 16.19 -41.76
N PHE A 8 5.82 17.49 -41.93
CA PHE A 8 5.61 18.12 -43.23
C PHE A 8 6.91 18.68 -43.83
N SER A 9 8.07 18.51 -43.19
CA SER A 9 9.35 19.17 -43.53
C SER A 9 9.81 19.01 -44.99
N ASP A 10 9.39 17.95 -45.69
CA ASP A 10 9.71 17.72 -47.12
C ASP A 10 8.74 18.40 -48.12
N GLY A 11 7.76 19.19 -47.64
CA GLY A 11 6.74 19.85 -48.48
C GLY A 11 7.02 21.32 -48.81
N ILE A 12 6.62 21.78 -50.00
CA ILE A 12 6.81 23.17 -50.49
C ILE A 12 6.06 24.24 -49.64
N ARG A 13 5.22 23.83 -48.68
CA ARG A 13 4.53 24.70 -47.69
C ARG A 13 4.62 24.15 -46.25
N ALA A 14 5.68 23.39 -45.96
CA ALA A 14 5.91 22.74 -44.67
C ALA A 14 5.83 23.71 -43.49
N GLU A 15 6.45 24.89 -43.63
CA GLU A 15 6.63 25.87 -42.56
C GLU A 15 5.31 26.51 -42.12
N GLU A 16 4.46 26.90 -43.08
CA GLU A 16 3.13 27.46 -42.78
C GLU A 16 2.21 26.42 -42.11
N ILE A 17 2.29 25.15 -42.54
CA ILE A 17 1.50 24.07 -41.95
C ILE A 17 2.00 23.78 -40.54
N GLN A 18 3.31 23.69 -40.35
CA GLN A 18 3.93 23.44 -39.05
C GLN A 18 3.61 24.56 -38.05
N ASN A 19 3.72 25.83 -38.45
CA ASN A 19 3.33 26.98 -37.62
C ASN A 19 1.86 26.91 -37.18
N ASN A 20 0.94 26.57 -38.09
CA ASN A 20 -0.48 26.41 -37.74
C ASN A 20 -0.71 25.27 -36.73
N PHE A 21 0.03 24.16 -36.85
CA PHE A 21 -0.06 23.06 -35.88
C PHE A 21 0.47 23.46 -34.50
N GLU A 22 1.57 24.22 -34.46
CA GLU A 22 2.15 24.73 -33.22
C GLU A 22 1.23 25.75 -32.53
N ASP A 23 0.62 26.66 -33.30
CA ASP A 23 -0.36 27.64 -32.79
C ASP A 23 -1.62 26.95 -32.23
N LEU A 24 -2.15 25.95 -32.94
CA LEU A 24 -3.28 25.15 -32.46
C LEU A 24 -2.93 24.38 -31.17
N GLN A 25 -1.74 23.78 -31.11
CA GLN A 25 -1.28 23.08 -29.92
C GLN A 25 -1.15 24.05 -28.73
N ALA A 26 -0.60 25.24 -28.94
CA ALA A 26 -0.48 26.27 -27.91
C ALA A 26 -1.85 26.79 -27.41
N GLN A 27 -2.85 26.89 -28.29
CA GLN A 27 -4.22 27.21 -27.90
C GLN A 27 -4.84 26.10 -27.05
N ILE A 28 -4.69 24.84 -27.46
CA ILE A 28 -5.20 23.67 -26.72
C ILE A 28 -4.57 23.60 -25.32
N ASP A 29 -3.26 23.79 -25.21
CA ASP A 29 -2.56 23.73 -23.92
C ASP A 29 -2.99 24.87 -22.98
N ARG A 30 -3.27 26.05 -23.55
CA ARG A 30 -3.83 27.21 -22.82
C ARG A 30 -5.25 26.92 -22.32
N GLU A 31 -6.11 26.34 -23.15
CA GLU A 31 -7.48 25.97 -22.74
C GLU A 31 -7.48 24.87 -21.69
N ARG A 32 -6.64 23.84 -21.83
CA ARG A 32 -6.46 22.77 -20.82
C ARG A 32 -6.09 23.34 -19.46
N LYS A 33 -5.16 24.30 -19.43
CA LYS A 33 -4.77 25.01 -18.22
C LYS A 33 -5.90 25.89 -17.67
N SER A 34 -6.64 26.57 -18.53
CA SER A 34 -7.75 27.47 -18.13
C SER A 34 -8.96 26.72 -17.56
N VAL A 35 -9.33 25.57 -18.13
CA VAL A 35 -10.51 24.80 -17.71
C VAL A 35 -10.19 23.83 -16.56
N GLY A 36 -9.04 23.16 -16.61
CA GLY A 36 -8.69 22.10 -15.66
C GLY A 36 -7.68 22.48 -14.59
N GLY A 37 -6.75 23.40 -14.89
CA GLY A 37 -5.53 23.60 -14.12
C GLY A 37 -4.54 22.41 -14.25
N ALA A 38 -3.33 22.57 -13.72
CA ALA A 38 -2.36 21.48 -13.68
C ALA A 38 -2.80 20.41 -12.65
N GLY A 39 -2.70 19.12 -13.01
CA GLY A 39 -3.12 18.02 -12.14
C GLY A 39 -3.50 16.74 -12.88
N ILE A 40 -4.08 15.79 -12.15
CA ILE A 40 -4.57 14.52 -12.70
C ILE A 40 -5.83 14.81 -13.51
N ALA A 41 -5.82 14.48 -14.81
CA ALA A 41 -6.96 14.69 -15.69
C ALA A 41 -7.88 13.46 -15.74
N SER A 42 -7.30 12.25 -15.72
CA SER A 42 -8.06 11.00 -15.65
C SER A 42 -7.17 9.81 -15.27
N GLY A 43 -7.77 8.76 -14.69
CA GLY A 43 -7.13 7.46 -14.45
C GLY A 43 -6.55 7.25 -13.05
N LEU A 44 -5.41 6.55 -12.98
CA LEU A 44 -4.71 6.14 -11.76
C LEU A 44 -5.55 5.24 -10.81
N GLU A 45 -6.52 4.49 -11.35
CA GLU A 45 -7.29 3.54 -10.55
C GLU A 45 -6.38 2.47 -9.98
N ILE A 46 -6.40 2.30 -8.67
CA ILE A 46 -5.58 1.31 -7.97
C ILE A 46 -6.44 0.09 -7.68
N THR A 47 -6.07 -1.04 -8.28
CA THR A 47 -6.71 -2.33 -8.08
C THR A 47 -5.75 -3.27 -7.36
N PRO A 48 -6.07 -3.73 -6.14
CA PRO A 48 -5.30 -4.77 -5.46
C PRO A 48 -5.26 -6.08 -6.25
N ILE A 49 -4.07 -6.68 -6.37
CA ILE A 49 -3.87 -8.04 -6.87
C ILE A 49 -3.27 -8.87 -5.72
N VAL A 50 -4.15 -9.60 -5.04
CA VAL A 50 -3.79 -10.47 -3.91
C VAL A 50 -4.16 -11.90 -4.27
N THR A 51 -3.16 -12.68 -4.65
CA THR A 51 -3.30 -14.11 -4.97
C THR A 51 -2.25 -14.91 -4.20
N GLN A 52 -2.25 -16.24 -4.31
CA GLN A 52 -1.24 -17.10 -3.68
C GLN A 52 0.19 -16.76 -4.11
N ASN A 53 0.37 -16.27 -5.34
CA ASN A 53 1.70 -16.00 -5.91
C ASN A 53 2.01 -14.51 -5.98
N GLU A 54 0.99 -13.65 -5.95
CA GLU A 54 1.16 -12.21 -6.19
C GLU A 54 0.63 -11.39 -5.03
N PHE A 55 1.39 -10.37 -4.67
CA PHE A 55 1.00 -9.35 -3.70
C PHE A 55 1.41 -8.00 -4.28
N ALA A 56 0.51 -7.41 -5.06
CA ALA A 56 0.81 -6.26 -5.90
C ALA A 56 -0.40 -5.34 -6.00
N ILE A 57 -0.18 -4.13 -6.48
CA ILE A 57 -1.22 -3.25 -6.97
C ILE A 57 -1.07 -3.08 -8.48
N GLU A 58 -2.19 -2.97 -9.16
CA GLU A 58 -2.25 -2.54 -10.54
C GLU A 58 -2.80 -1.13 -10.60
N VAL A 59 -2.11 -0.25 -11.29
CA VAL A 59 -2.53 1.14 -11.48
C VAL A 59 -2.88 1.36 -12.93
N SER A 60 -4.11 1.81 -13.18
CA SER A 60 -4.62 2.03 -14.53
C SER A 60 -3.79 3.09 -15.27
N LYS A 61 -3.87 3.06 -16.60
CA LYS A 61 -3.40 4.17 -17.44
C LYS A 61 -4.00 5.50 -16.96
N ALA A 62 -3.26 6.58 -17.15
CA ALA A 62 -3.67 7.90 -16.72
C ALA A 62 -3.16 9.00 -17.64
N SER A 63 -3.80 10.16 -17.53
CA SER A 63 -3.38 11.40 -18.16
C SER A 63 -3.26 12.49 -17.11
N ILE A 64 -2.16 13.24 -17.17
CA ILE A 64 -1.82 14.33 -16.25
C ILE A 64 -1.53 15.58 -17.08
N ILE A 65 -2.07 16.72 -16.65
CA ILE A 65 -1.78 18.01 -17.25
C ILE A 65 -0.64 18.67 -16.47
N GLY A 66 0.46 18.96 -17.16
CA GLY A 66 1.63 19.68 -16.64
C GLY A 66 1.35 21.16 -16.38
N LYS A 67 2.31 21.85 -15.74
CA LYS A 67 2.19 23.30 -15.46
C LYS A 67 2.24 24.17 -16.72
N ASP A 68 2.86 23.64 -17.76
CA ASP A 68 2.96 24.14 -19.13
C ASP A 68 1.72 23.82 -19.97
N GLY A 69 0.76 23.06 -19.45
CA GLY A 69 -0.44 22.62 -20.17
C GLY A 69 -0.23 21.34 -20.99
N GLN A 70 0.99 20.80 -21.03
CA GLN A 70 1.28 19.57 -21.76
C GLN A 70 0.63 18.37 -21.09
N GLU A 71 0.08 17.47 -21.91
CA GLU A 71 -0.51 16.23 -21.45
C GLU A 71 0.55 15.13 -21.34
N ILE A 72 0.80 14.68 -20.11
CA ILE A 72 1.70 13.60 -19.78
C ILE A 72 0.88 12.33 -19.61
N TYR A 73 1.18 11.33 -20.44
CA TYR A 73 0.54 10.03 -20.36
C TYR A 73 1.34 9.09 -19.46
N ILE A 74 0.64 8.43 -18.52
CA ILE A 74 1.21 7.40 -17.66
C ILE A 74 0.62 6.07 -18.09
N ASP A 75 1.51 5.15 -18.49
CA ASP A 75 1.13 3.79 -18.83
C ASP A 75 0.61 3.03 -17.63
N LYS A 76 -0.20 2.00 -17.91
CA LYS A 76 -0.63 1.02 -16.92
C LYS A 76 0.60 0.35 -16.30
N GLN A 77 0.65 0.29 -14.97
CA GLN A 77 1.78 -0.30 -14.25
C GLN A 77 1.32 -1.27 -13.18
N LYS A 78 2.10 -2.34 -13.01
CA LYS A 78 1.96 -3.28 -11.91
C LYS A 78 3.12 -3.06 -10.96
N ILE A 79 2.81 -2.79 -9.69
CA ILE A 79 3.81 -2.55 -8.65
C ILE A 79 3.68 -3.62 -7.58
N ASN A 80 4.77 -4.36 -7.37
CA ASN A 80 4.85 -5.34 -6.29
C ASN A 80 4.90 -4.62 -4.94
N ILE A 81 4.06 -5.06 -4.00
CA ILE A 81 4.02 -4.54 -2.64
C ILE A 81 4.71 -5.54 -1.73
N GLU A 82 5.47 -5.06 -0.75
CA GLU A 82 6.09 -5.95 0.22
C GLU A 82 5.00 -6.58 1.10
N LEU A 83 5.06 -7.89 1.33
CA LEU A 83 4.19 -8.59 2.28
C LEU A 83 4.26 -7.97 3.70
N PRO A 84 3.27 -8.20 4.57
CA PRO A 84 3.31 -7.75 5.96
C PRO A 84 4.56 -8.27 6.68
N LYS A 85 5.25 -7.43 7.46
CA LYS A 85 6.41 -7.86 8.25
C LYS A 85 5.95 -8.57 9.52
N LEU A 86 6.69 -9.60 9.93
CA LEU A 86 6.41 -10.33 11.16
C LEU A 86 7.22 -9.74 12.31
N ALA A 87 6.54 -9.51 13.43
CA ALA A 87 7.16 -9.25 14.71
C ALA A 87 7.07 -10.53 15.55
N LYS A 88 8.12 -10.80 16.32
CA LYS A 88 8.20 -11.93 17.24
C LYS A 88 7.81 -11.45 18.64
N GLU A 89 6.83 -12.11 19.25
CA GLU A 89 6.40 -11.87 20.63
C GLU A 89 6.78 -13.07 21.50
N VAL A 90 7.14 -12.81 22.76
CA VAL A 90 7.35 -13.83 23.79
C VAL A 90 6.48 -13.48 24.98
N GLU A 91 5.57 -14.38 25.33
CA GLU A 91 4.65 -14.22 26.46
C GLU A 91 4.86 -15.30 27.52
N TYR A 92 4.73 -14.91 28.78
CA TYR A 92 4.73 -15.80 29.93
C TYR A 92 3.29 -15.93 30.43
N LEU A 93 2.67 -17.09 30.19
CA LEU A 93 1.24 -17.30 30.42
C LEU A 93 1.01 -18.56 31.24
N THR A 94 -0.10 -18.61 31.97
CA THR A 94 -0.52 -19.82 32.68
C THR A 94 -1.71 -20.44 31.95
N SER A 95 -1.66 -21.75 31.67
CA SER A 95 -2.78 -22.45 31.02
C SER A 95 -4.00 -22.55 31.94
N ASN A 96 -5.21 -22.38 31.39
CA ASN A 96 -6.43 -22.51 32.18
C ASN A 96 -6.80 -23.97 32.48
N ALA A 97 -7.92 -24.20 33.18
CA ALA A 97 -8.42 -25.54 33.50
C ALA A 97 -8.79 -26.39 32.26
N SER A 98 -9.06 -25.74 31.12
CA SER A 98 -9.35 -26.38 29.83
C SER A 98 -8.10 -26.50 28.94
N ASN A 99 -6.92 -26.23 29.49
CA ASN A 99 -5.63 -26.23 28.77
C ASN A 99 -5.54 -25.24 27.61
N GLN A 100 -6.08 -24.05 27.82
CA GLN A 100 -6.06 -22.96 26.85
C GLN A 100 -5.24 -21.78 27.38
N ILE A 101 -4.62 -21.08 26.45
CA ILE A 101 -3.98 -19.78 26.68
C ILE A 101 -4.60 -18.74 25.76
N LYS A 102 -4.59 -17.49 26.21
CA LYS A 102 -5.03 -16.34 25.43
C LYS A 102 -3.85 -15.44 25.17
N LEU A 103 -3.45 -15.34 23.91
CA LEU A 103 -2.36 -14.49 23.44
C LEU A 103 -2.82 -13.03 23.33
N ARG A 104 -1.87 -12.11 23.37
CA ARG A 104 -2.14 -10.69 23.12
C ARG A 104 -2.56 -10.45 21.67
N HIS A 105 -1.92 -11.12 20.72
CA HIS A 105 -2.17 -10.98 19.29
C HIS A 105 -2.53 -12.33 18.66
N THR A 106 -3.29 -12.28 17.56
CA THR A 106 -3.57 -13.47 16.75
C THR A 106 -2.27 -13.96 16.11
N PRO A 107 -1.90 -15.24 16.28
CA PRO A 107 -0.66 -15.75 15.73
C PRO A 107 -0.72 -15.87 14.20
N TYR A 108 0.39 -15.52 13.57
CA TYR A 108 0.50 -15.35 12.14
C TYR A 108 1.49 -16.33 11.51
N SER A 109 1.16 -16.86 10.33
CA SER A 109 1.98 -17.86 9.65
C SER A 109 3.30 -17.26 9.15
N LEU A 110 4.35 -18.08 9.14
CA LEU A 110 5.68 -17.70 8.63
C LEU A 110 5.67 -17.38 7.13
N ASN A 111 4.66 -17.83 6.38
CA ASN A 111 4.50 -17.50 4.97
C ASN A 111 4.07 -16.04 4.73
N ARG A 112 3.77 -15.27 5.81
CA ARG A 112 3.36 -13.87 5.80
C ARG A 112 2.02 -13.58 5.08
N ARG A 113 1.28 -14.62 4.69
CA ARG A 113 0.07 -14.51 3.87
C ARG A 113 -1.22 -14.74 4.64
N MET A 114 -1.16 -15.39 5.80
CA MET A 114 -2.36 -15.76 6.55
C MET A 114 -2.10 -16.01 8.03
N THR A 115 -3.17 -16.06 8.82
CA THR A 115 -3.08 -16.50 10.21
C THR A 115 -2.77 -18.00 10.29
N VAL A 116 -2.28 -18.46 11.45
CA VAL A 116 -1.97 -19.89 11.63
C VAL A 116 -3.23 -20.74 11.58
N GLU A 117 -4.37 -20.22 12.06
CA GLU A 117 -5.67 -20.91 12.08
C GLU A 117 -6.12 -21.36 10.69
N THR A 118 -5.94 -20.50 9.67
CA THR A 118 -6.37 -20.79 8.29
C THR A 118 -5.37 -21.62 7.48
N HIS A 119 -4.18 -21.89 8.01
CA HIS A 119 -3.10 -22.61 7.32
C HIS A 119 -3.37 -24.14 7.17
N GLY A 120 -4.58 -24.62 7.52
CA GLY A 120 -5.05 -25.98 7.23
C GLY A 120 -4.42 -27.11 8.04
N MET A 121 -3.21 -26.93 8.60
CA MET A 121 -2.57 -27.83 9.56
C MET A 121 -1.59 -27.06 10.46
N PHE A 122 -1.64 -27.33 11.78
CA PHE A 122 -0.59 -26.91 12.71
C PHE A 122 0.65 -27.78 12.51
N THR A 123 1.50 -27.37 11.59
CA THR A 123 2.86 -27.85 11.49
C THR A 123 3.75 -26.80 12.18
N PRO A 124 4.47 -27.17 13.27
CA PRO A 124 5.29 -26.23 14.04
C PRO A 124 6.24 -25.40 13.15
N GLN A 125 6.80 -26.03 12.12
CA GLN A 125 7.70 -25.43 11.14
C GLN A 125 7.08 -24.27 10.33
N TYR A 126 5.75 -24.24 10.15
CA TYR A 126 5.07 -23.23 9.33
C TYR A 126 4.24 -22.24 10.16
N SER A 127 3.77 -22.68 11.34
CA SER A 127 3.01 -21.83 12.26
C SER A 127 3.87 -20.73 12.89
N GLY A 128 5.16 -21.00 13.13
CA GLY A 128 6.03 -20.07 13.84
C GLY A 128 5.63 -19.87 15.31
N ILE A 129 4.88 -20.81 15.90
CA ILE A 129 4.51 -20.85 17.32
C ILE A 129 5.36 -21.93 18.02
N ASP A 130 6.03 -21.55 19.10
CA ASP A 130 6.79 -22.43 19.99
C ASP A 130 6.28 -22.29 21.43
N ILE A 131 6.03 -23.41 22.11
CA ILE A 131 5.43 -23.45 23.45
C ILE A 131 6.18 -24.46 24.32
N LYS A 132 6.65 -24.00 25.48
CA LYS A 132 7.39 -24.80 26.46
C LYS A 132 6.93 -24.46 27.88
N TYR A 133 7.06 -25.40 28.82
CA TYR A 133 6.90 -25.04 30.24
C TYR A 133 8.03 -24.11 30.69
N ARG A 134 7.71 -23.16 31.57
CA ARG A 134 8.67 -22.18 32.08
C ARG A 134 9.87 -22.83 32.75
N ASP A 135 9.63 -23.89 33.51
CA ASP A 135 10.66 -24.57 34.29
C ASP A 135 11.30 -25.75 33.54
N SER A 136 10.95 -25.96 32.27
CA SER A 136 11.52 -27.07 31.51
C SER A 136 12.94 -26.77 31.06
N ILE A 137 13.85 -27.65 31.47
CA ILE A 137 15.27 -27.70 31.05
C ILE A 137 15.50 -28.72 29.93
N ALA A 138 14.47 -29.48 29.55
CA ALA A 138 14.56 -30.46 28.47
C ALA A 138 14.36 -29.77 27.11
N GLN A 139 15.27 -30.03 26.16
CA GLN A 139 15.19 -29.47 24.81
C GLN A 139 13.94 -29.91 24.03
N ASP A 140 13.30 -31.03 24.42
CA ASP A 140 12.21 -31.69 23.69
C ASP A 140 10.82 -31.59 24.35
N ASP A 141 10.65 -30.74 25.36
CA ASP A 141 9.37 -30.58 26.08
C ASP A 141 8.40 -29.63 25.35
N TYR A 142 8.24 -29.86 24.05
CA TYR A 142 7.37 -29.06 23.19
C TYR A 142 5.91 -29.40 23.44
N ILE A 143 5.13 -28.39 23.80
CA ILE A 143 3.68 -28.53 23.96
C ILE A 143 3.03 -28.37 22.59
N ARG A 144 2.26 -29.39 22.15
CA ARG A 144 1.55 -29.32 20.88
C ARG A 144 0.32 -28.44 20.99
N VAL A 145 0.08 -27.65 19.94
CA VAL A 145 -1.16 -26.91 19.75
C VAL A 145 -2.21 -27.85 19.15
N ARG A 146 -3.35 -27.96 19.82
CA ARG A 146 -4.51 -28.74 19.37
C ARG A 146 -5.39 -27.94 18.42
N ALA A 147 -5.65 -26.68 18.73
CA ALA A 147 -6.52 -25.80 17.96
C ALA A 147 -6.18 -24.33 18.23
N ILE A 148 -6.48 -23.47 17.28
CA ILE A 148 -6.37 -22.01 17.38
C ILE A 148 -7.71 -21.43 16.96
N ASN A 149 -8.19 -20.45 17.72
CA ASN A 149 -9.36 -19.64 17.37
C ASN A 149 -9.05 -18.19 17.74
N GLY A 150 -8.73 -17.38 16.73
CA GLY A 150 -8.24 -16.01 16.94
C GLY A 150 -7.00 -16.00 17.83
N ASN A 151 -7.08 -15.31 18.97
CA ASN A 151 -5.98 -15.23 19.94
C ASN A 151 -6.01 -16.34 21.02
N THR A 152 -6.95 -17.29 20.95
CA THR A 152 -7.02 -18.40 21.91
C THR A 152 -6.38 -19.64 21.33
N VAL A 153 -5.42 -20.21 22.05
CA VAL A 153 -4.69 -21.41 21.64
C VAL A 153 -4.99 -22.54 22.64
N SER A 154 -5.48 -23.66 22.12
CA SER A 154 -5.75 -24.87 22.89
C SER A 154 -4.56 -25.83 22.80
N LEU A 155 -4.14 -26.40 23.93
CA LEU A 155 -2.90 -27.17 24.06
C LEU A 155 -3.17 -28.65 24.37
N THR A 156 -2.20 -29.52 24.14
CA THR A 156 -2.26 -30.94 24.53
C THR A 156 -1.51 -31.27 25.84
N GLY A 157 -0.85 -30.30 26.47
CA GLY A 157 -0.02 -30.48 27.66
C GLY A 157 -0.79 -30.52 28.99
N LEU A 158 -0.10 -30.27 30.09
CA LEU A 158 -0.66 -30.19 31.44
C LEU A 158 -1.40 -28.86 31.66
N THR A 159 -2.54 -28.94 32.36
CA THR A 159 -3.35 -27.78 32.75
C THR A 159 -2.73 -27.01 33.91
N ARG A 160 -3.06 -25.73 34.05
CA ARG A 160 -2.66 -24.86 35.18
C ARG A 160 -1.14 -24.78 35.38
N ARG A 161 -0.39 -24.81 34.29
CA ARG A 161 1.07 -24.69 34.30
C ARG A 161 1.51 -23.38 33.66
N ASP A 162 2.67 -22.90 34.11
CA ASP A 162 3.31 -21.72 33.55
C ASP A 162 4.09 -22.10 32.28
N LEU A 163 3.86 -21.31 31.24
CA LEU A 163 4.30 -21.54 29.88
C LEU A 163 5.07 -20.32 29.36
N VAL A 164 6.03 -20.59 28.49
CA VAL A 164 6.67 -19.59 27.62
C VAL A 164 6.17 -19.84 26.22
N VAL A 165 5.54 -18.82 25.64
CA VAL A 165 4.92 -18.89 24.32
C VAL A 165 5.62 -17.89 23.42
N THR A 166 6.24 -18.40 22.37
CA THR A 166 6.88 -17.59 21.34
C THR A 166 6.07 -17.70 20.07
N TYR A 167 5.66 -16.58 19.49
CA TYR A 167 4.87 -16.59 18.26
C TYR A 167 5.13 -15.35 17.40
N HIS A 168 4.73 -15.42 16.14
CA HIS A 168 4.80 -14.29 15.23
C HIS A 168 3.43 -13.62 15.13
N TYR A 169 3.42 -12.30 15.07
CA TYR A 169 2.25 -11.51 14.74
C TYR A 169 2.60 -10.47 13.69
N THR A 170 1.59 -9.86 13.08
CA THR A 170 1.78 -8.76 12.14
C THR A 170 0.82 -7.63 12.48
N GLY A 171 1.29 -6.39 12.32
CA GLY A 171 0.47 -5.19 12.45
C GLY A 171 -0.01 -4.71 11.09
N LYS A 172 -0.73 -3.58 11.09
CA LYS A 172 -1.10 -2.89 9.85
C LYS A 172 0.09 -2.04 9.38
N ARG A 173 0.17 -1.77 8.08
CA ARG A 173 1.15 -0.84 7.51
C ARG A 173 0.43 0.04 6.49
N ILE A 174 0.70 1.34 6.48
CA ILE A 174 0.12 2.24 5.48
C ILE A 174 1.23 2.64 4.51
N ASP A 175 1.08 2.28 3.24
CA ASP A 175 2.03 2.66 2.19
C ASP A 175 1.45 3.82 1.38
N THR A 176 2.34 4.67 0.87
CA THR A 176 1.98 5.86 0.10
C THR A 176 2.25 5.63 -1.38
N VAL A 177 1.23 5.79 -2.21
CA VAL A 177 1.32 5.73 -3.68
C VAL A 177 1.40 7.16 -4.21
N TYR A 178 2.43 7.45 -5.00
CA TYR A 178 2.71 8.80 -5.48
C TYR A 178 3.39 8.79 -6.85
N ILE A 179 3.41 9.95 -7.50
CA ILE A 179 4.15 10.20 -8.73
C ILE A 179 5.35 11.08 -8.38
N ASP A 180 6.54 10.66 -8.77
CA ASP A 180 7.76 11.43 -8.55
C ASP A 180 7.90 12.61 -9.54
N LYS A 181 8.93 13.45 -9.36
CA LYS A 181 9.19 14.58 -10.27
C LYS A 181 9.50 14.17 -11.71
N ASN A 182 9.85 12.90 -11.96
CA ASN A 182 10.13 12.36 -13.29
C ASN A 182 8.90 11.67 -13.90
N ASP A 183 7.71 11.94 -13.37
CA ASP A 183 6.44 11.37 -13.82
C ASP A 183 6.37 9.84 -13.71
N LYS A 184 7.16 9.25 -12.79
CA LYS A 184 7.12 7.81 -12.50
C LYS A 184 6.29 7.52 -11.26
N LEU A 185 5.41 6.54 -11.39
CA LEU A 185 4.63 6.01 -10.29
C LEU A 185 5.53 5.21 -9.33
N LYS A 186 5.42 5.50 -8.04
CA LYS A 186 6.19 4.88 -6.97
C LYS A 186 5.34 4.59 -5.75
N VAL A 187 5.81 3.65 -4.95
CA VAL A 187 5.24 3.33 -3.64
C VAL A 187 6.35 3.40 -2.61
N ILE A 188 6.09 4.09 -1.51
CA ILE A 188 6.97 4.10 -0.34
C ILE A 188 6.28 3.36 0.80
N SER A 189 6.98 2.38 1.36
CA SER A 189 6.46 1.57 2.46
C SER A 189 6.79 2.17 3.80
N SER A 190 5.79 2.23 4.69
CA SER A 190 5.97 2.71 6.06
C SER A 190 6.38 1.56 7.00
N THR A 191 6.29 1.78 8.31
CA THR A 191 6.53 0.75 9.32
C THR A 191 5.26 -0.03 9.63
N THR A 192 5.40 -1.33 9.86
CA THR A 192 4.33 -2.19 10.35
C THR A 192 4.12 -1.91 11.85
N SER A 193 2.90 -1.53 12.24
CA SER A 193 2.57 -1.12 13.62
C SER A 193 1.09 -1.36 13.94
N PRO A 194 0.71 -1.57 15.20
CA PRO A 194 -0.69 -1.48 15.64
C PRO A 194 -1.31 -0.10 15.40
N THR A 195 -0.48 0.96 15.41
CA THR A 195 -0.85 2.34 15.09
C THR A 195 0.02 2.81 13.92
N PRO A 196 -0.27 2.37 12.69
CA PRO A 196 0.55 2.73 11.53
C PRO A 196 0.44 4.23 11.26
N SER A 197 1.59 4.83 10.92
CA SER A 197 1.65 6.21 10.46
C SER A 197 1.94 6.23 8.96
N VAL A 198 1.52 7.32 8.33
CA VAL A 198 1.79 7.56 6.91
C VAL A 198 3.20 8.12 6.76
N MET A 199 4.00 7.51 5.89
CA MET A 199 5.26 8.11 5.44
C MET A 199 5.00 8.94 4.19
N MET A 200 5.37 10.22 4.26
CA MET A 200 5.34 11.10 3.09
C MET A 200 6.71 11.11 2.41
N PRO A 201 6.78 10.93 1.09
CA PRO A 201 8.01 11.17 0.36
C PRO A 201 8.38 12.66 0.47
N ASN A 202 9.67 12.97 0.61
CA ASN A 202 10.15 14.36 0.61
C ASN A 202 10.10 15.00 -0.77
N ASP A 203 10.09 14.16 -1.82
CA ASP A 203 10.14 14.61 -3.20
C ASP A 203 9.11 13.85 -4.05
N TYR A 204 7.90 14.41 -4.14
CA TYR A 204 6.82 13.92 -4.99
C TYR A 204 6.14 15.07 -5.73
N LYS A 205 5.63 14.77 -6.93
CA LYS A 205 4.86 15.69 -7.76
C LYS A 205 3.37 15.61 -7.43
N TYR A 206 2.83 14.39 -7.34
CA TYR A 206 1.43 14.14 -7.00
C TYR A 206 1.31 13.00 -6.00
N LEU A 207 0.41 13.17 -5.03
CA LEU A 207 0.05 12.15 -4.05
C LEU A 207 -1.24 11.49 -4.53
N ILE A 208 -1.24 10.16 -4.69
CA ILE A 208 -2.34 9.46 -5.35
C ILE A 208 -3.25 8.80 -4.32
N ALA A 209 -2.68 8.04 -3.40
CA ALA A 209 -3.46 7.30 -2.41
C ALA A 209 -2.61 6.85 -1.23
N PHE A 210 -3.30 6.50 -0.15
CA PHE A 210 -2.78 5.64 0.91
C PHE A 210 -3.41 4.26 0.79
N ILE A 211 -2.57 3.24 0.74
CA ILE A 211 -2.98 1.84 0.78
C ILE A 211 -2.63 1.26 2.15
N GLU A 212 -3.53 0.49 2.74
CA GLU A 212 -3.30 -0.24 3.98
C GLU A 212 -3.01 -1.70 3.64
N ILE A 213 -1.87 -2.18 4.13
CA ILE A 213 -1.51 -3.59 4.12
C ILE A 213 -2.06 -4.14 5.43
N ASP A 214 -3.19 -4.84 5.33
CA ASP A 214 -3.86 -5.46 6.46
C ASP A 214 -3.49 -6.93 6.49
N GLY A 215 -2.66 -7.32 7.45
CA GLY A 215 -2.30 -8.73 7.68
C GLY A 215 -3.46 -9.56 8.22
N ALA A 216 -4.52 -8.94 8.74
CA ALA A 216 -5.64 -9.64 9.37
C ALA A 216 -6.98 -9.36 8.68
N TYR A 217 -6.95 -9.09 7.37
CA TYR A 217 -8.18 -8.92 6.59
C TYR A 217 -8.98 -10.21 6.61
N THR A 218 -10.28 -10.12 6.90
CA THR A 218 -11.19 -11.28 6.95
C THR A 218 -12.20 -11.17 5.81
N ASP A 219 -12.28 -12.21 4.97
CA ASP A 219 -13.29 -12.28 3.92
C ASP A 219 -14.67 -12.69 4.44
N GLU A 220 -15.67 -12.71 3.55
CA GLU A 220 -17.05 -13.10 3.86
C GLU A 220 -17.17 -14.56 4.32
N GLU A 221 -16.20 -15.41 3.98
CA GLU A 221 -16.11 -16.81 4.41
C GLU A 221 -15.43 -16.97 5.78
N GLY A 222 -14.98 -15.86 6.40
CA GLY A 222 -14.31 -15.87 7.71
C GLY A 222 -12.82 -16.23 7.65
N ARG A 223 -12.20 -16.27 6.47
CA ARG A 223 -10.76 -16.55 6.32
C ARG A 223 -9.96 -15.27 6.52
N THR A 224 -8.95 -15.34 7.38
CA THR A 224 -8.07 -14.20 7.68
C THR A 224 -6.73 -14.30 6.93
N TYR A 225 -6.44 -13.32 6.07
CA TYR A 225 -5.23 -13.29 5.23
C TYR A 225 -4.68 -11.87 5.01
N ALA A 226 -3.44 -11.80 4.51
CA ALA A 226 -2.81 -10.55 4.11
C ALA A 226 -3.54 -9.97 2.89
N ASN A 227 -4.03 -8.74 3.00
CA ASN A 227 -4.68 -8.05 1.91
C ASN A 227 -4.18 -6.60 1.76
N ILE A 228 -4.46 -6.00 0.60
CA ILE A 228 -4.20 -4.59 0.33
C ILE A 228 -5.56 -3.91 0.23
N VAL A 229 -5.82 -2.95 1.10
CA VAL A 229 -7.07 -2.22 1.20
C VAL A 229 -6.83 -0.76 0.87
N MET A 230 -7.75 -0.12 0.16
CA MET A 230 -7.68 1.32 -0.07
C MET A 230 -8.00 2.06 1.23
N ARG A 231 -7.03 2.77 1.80
CA ARG A 231 -7.23 3.55 3.03
C ARG A 231 -7.80 4.91 2.73
N LYS A 232 -7.23 5.57 1.72
CA LYS A 232 -7.67 6.88 1.26
C LYS A 232 -7.30 7.05 -0.19
N ASP A 233 -8.31 7.33 -1.01
CA ASP A 233 -8.12 7.77 -2.37
C ASP A 233 -7.98 9.29 -2.39
N LEU A 234 -6.90 9.79 -2.99
CA LEU A 234 -6.59 11.22 -3.09
C LEU A 234 -6.56 11.69 -4.55
N ARG A 235 -6.96 10.85 -5.51
CA ARG A 235 -6.92 11.19 -6.94
C ARG A 235 -7.76 12.41 -7.29
N ASP A 236 -8.91 12.54 -6.64
CA ASP A 236 -9.83 13.67 -6.83
C ASP A 236 -9.48 14.87 -5.94
N VAL A 237 -8.54 14.70 -5.01
CA VAL A 237 -8.14 15.75 -4.07
C VAL A 237 -7.01 16.55 -4.69
N ARG A 238 -7.32 17.76 -5.14
CA ARG A 238 -6.29 18.73 -5.51
C ARG A 238 -5.43 19.02 -4.27
N ASN A 239 -4.12 18.89 -4.38
CA ASN A 239 -3.21 19.17 -3.26
C ASN A 239 -3.32 20.65 -2.89
N ILE A 240 -3.99 20.96 -1.78
CA ILE A 240 -4.04 22.29 -1.18
C ILE A 240 -3.20 22.24 0.08
N TYR A 241 -2.10 22.99 0.15
CA TYR A 241 -1.27 23.08 1.34
C TYR A 241 -0.61 24.45 1.46
N THR A 242 -0.30 24.87 2.67
CA THR A 242 0.46 26.10 2.94
C THR A 242 1.90 25.76 3.25
N ASP A 243 2.86 26.51 2.70
CA ASP A 243 4.27 26.32 3.05
C ASP A 243 4.66 27.03 4.37
N LEU A 244 5.94 26.93 4.74
CA LEU A 244 6.49 27.55 5.96
C LEU A 244 6.41 29.09 5.95
N ASN A 245 6.24 29.70 4.78
CA ASN A 245 6.09 31.15 4.63
C ASN A 245 4.62 31.59 4.65
N GLY A 246 3.68 30.63 4.79
CA GLY A 246 2.25 30.88 4.75
C GLY A 246 1.69 31.05 3.34
N ASP A 247 2.44 30.68 2.30
CA ASP A 247 1.96 30.73 0.93
C ASP A 247 1.09 29.52 0.66
N LEU A 248 -0.12 29.75 0.16
CA LEU A 248 -1.03 28.68 -0.26
C LEU A 248 -0.49 28.09 -1.56
N TRP A 249 -0.42 26.77 -1.66
CA TRP A 249 -0.04 26.02 -2.85
C TRP A 249 -1.22 25.17 -3.31
N LEU A 250 -1.55 25.25 -4.60
CA LEU A 250 -2.52 24.41 -5.28
C LEU A 250 -1.79 23.53 -6.29
N CYS A 251 -1.84 22.21 -6.13
CA CYS A 251 -1.15 21.23 -6.98
C CYS A 251 0.36 21.53 -7.16
N GLY A 252 1.02 21.99 -6.10
CA GLY A 252 2.44 22.35 -6.15
C GLY A 252 2.73 23.63 -6.93
N ILE A 253 1.74 24.52 -7.11
CA ILE A 253 1.90 25.89 -7.62
C ILE A 253 1.50 26.88 -6.52
N PRO A 254 2.28 27.93 -6.22
CA PRO A 254 1.86 28.99 -5.32
C PRO A 254 0.57 29.65 -5.83
N PHE A 255 -0.42 29.81 -4.97
CA PHE A 255 -1.70 30.45 -5.26
C PHE A 255 -1.53 31.91 -5.69
N LYS A 256 -0.49 32.56 -5.21
CA LYS A 256 -0.11 33.92 -5.64
C LYS A 256 0.19 33.98 -7.14
N ASP A 257 0.74 32.91 -7.71
CA ASP A 257 1.03 32.81 -9.15
C ASP A 257 -0.21 32.43 -9.98
N LEU A 258 -1.32 32.07 -9.31
CA LEU A 258 -2.63 31.88 -9.94
C LEU A 258 -3.42 33.20 -10.06
N GLN A 259 -2.88 34.31 -9.54
CA GLN A 259 -3.38 35.65 -9.86
C GLN A 259 -2.87 36.06 -11.25
N ILE A 260 -3.57 35.59 -12.27
CA ILE A 260 -3.85 36.19 -13.60
C ILE A 260 -4.38 35.05 -14.46
N ILE A 261 -5.71 34.93 -14.52
CA ILE A 261 -6.51 34.62 -15.73
C ILE A 261 -7.79 35.44 -15.61
#